data_AF-A0A0L0FKA9-F1
#
_entry.id   AF-A0A0L0FKA9-F1
#
_cell.length_a   1.000
_cell.length_b   1.000
_cell.length_c   1.000
_cell.angle_alpha   90.00
_cell.angle_beta   90.00
_cell.angle_gamma   90.00
#
_symmetry.space_group_name_H-M   'P 1'
#
loop_
_entity.id
_entity.type
_entity.pdbx_description
1 polymer ?
#
loop_
_entity_poly.entity_id
_entity_poly.type
_entity_poly.pdbx_seq_one_letter_code
_entity_poly.pdbx_strand_id
1 'polypeptide(L)'
;MSLFADGSGAFVVAPEGQWRIRQAGCNLVPDTKHLLGMRPQVYGQPYRSCYTMTLHWDVPSALGEYMDSGNGAELLEKVLGDHAIQEQLPALAVHPGGPAILTRCSLRTTSSP
;
A
#
# COMPACT_ATOMS: atom_id res chain seq x y z
N MET A 1 4.48 -20.65 -6.02
CA MET A 1 3.76 -19.89 -4.96
C MET A 1 2.82 -18.93 -5.67
N SER A 2 1.50 -19.02 -5.46
CA SER A 2 0.54 -18.05 -6.02
C SER A 2 0.48 -16.82 -5.13
N LEU A 3 0.59 -15.63 -5.73
CA LEU A 3 0.52 -14.36 -5.01
C LEU A 3 -0.91 -13.96 -4.66
N PHE A 4 -1.85 -14.23 -5.56
CA PHE A 4 -3.25 -13.87 -5.40
C PHE A 4 -4.03 -15.02 -4.75
N ALA A 5 -4.99 -14.64 -3.92
CA ALA A 5 -5.93 -15.54 -3.26
C ALA A 5 -7.31 -14.88 -3.27
N ASP A 6 -8.35 -15.70 -3.23
CA ASP A 6 -9.72 -15.22 -3.14
C ASP A 6 -10.06 -14.85 -1.69
N GLY A 7 -10.77 -13.74 -1.50
CA GLY A 7 -11.19 -13.27 -0.19
C GLY A 7 -12.25 -12.18 -0.29
N SER A 8 -13.07 -12.07 0.76
CA SER A 8 -14.09 -11.02 0.90
C SER A 8 -14.10 -10.49 2.32
N GLY A 9 -14.31 -9.18 2.47
CA GLY A 9 -14.38 -8.50 3.75
C GLY A 9 -15.36 -7.35 3.69
N ALA A 10 -16.06 -7.11 4.80
CA ALA A 10 -16.96 -5.98 4.97
C ALA A 10 -16.74 -5.36 6.35
N PHE A 11 -16.89 -4.04 6.44
CA PHE A 11 -16.80 -3.30 7.69
C PHE A 11 -17.90 -2.24 7.71
N VAL A 12 -18.38 -1.93 8.92
CA VAL A 12 -19.37 -0.86 9.13
C VAL A 12 -18.63 0.38 9.60
N VAL A 13 -18.86 1.50 8.94
CA VAL A 13 -18.36 2.81 9.37
C VAL A 13 -19.51 3.54 10.06
N ALA A 14 -19.28 3.95 11.30
CA ALA A 14 -20.25 4.67 12.11
C ALA A 14 -19.62 5.95 12.70
N PRO A 15 -20.42 6.96 13.11
CA PRO A 15 -19.91 8.18 13.74
C PRO A 15 -19.19 7.93 15.07
N GLU A 16 -19.48 6.81 15.73
CA GLU A 16 -18.97 6.43 17.04
C GLU A 16 -18.33 5.04 16.99
N GLY A 17 -17.33 4.80 17.84
CA GLY A 17 -16.64 3.52 17.94
C GLY A 17 -15.28 3.61 18.63
N GLN A 18 -14.76 2.46 19.05
CA GLN A 18 -13.43 2.34 19.65
C GLN A 18 -12.32 2.72 18.66
N TRP A 19 -12.48 2.35 17.40
CA TRP A 19 -11.54 2.64 16.32
C TRP A 19 -12.04 3.83 15.52
N ARG A 20 -11.24 4.90 15.45
CA ARG A 20 -11.60 6.14 14.77
C ARG A 20 -10.61 6.42 13.64
N ILE A 21 -11.14 6.60 12.44
CA ILE A 21 -10.35 7.11 11.30
C ILE A 21 -10.17 8.62 11.54
N ARG A 22 -8.96 9.04 11.93
CA ARG A 22 -8.67 10.45 12.18
C ARG A 22 -8.31 11.20 10.90
N GLN A 23 -7.58 10.54 10.02
CA GLN A 23 -7.08 11.07 8.76
C GLN A 23 -7.05 9.96 7.72
N ALA A 24 -7.17 10.36 6.45
CA ALA A 24 -7.01 9.48 5.30
C ALA A 24 -6.33 10.27 4.17
N GLY A 25 -5.53 9.59 3.37
CA GLY A 25 -4.85 10.17 2.23
C GLY A 25 -4.54 9.12 1.18
N CYS A 26 -4.38 9.56 -0.06
CA CYS A 26 -3.96 8.71 -1.16
C CYS A 26 -3.02 9.50 -2.07
N ASN A 27 -1.99 8.84 -2.59
CA ASN A 27 -1.07 9.42 -3.56
C ASN A 27 -0.80 8.41 -4.69
N LEU A 28 -0.45 8.95 -5.86
CA LEU A 28 0.11 8.18 -6.96
C LEU A 28 1.63 8.20 -6.84
N VAL A 29 2.27 7.04 -6.98
CA VAL A 29 3.73 6.97 -7.08
C VAL A 29 4.14 7.41 -8.50
N PRO A 30 4.90 8.51 -8.66
CA PRO A 30 5.23 9.06 -9.97
C PRO A 30 5.91 8.04 -10.89
N ASP A 31 5.66 8.11 -12.20
CA ASP A 31 6.32 7.30 -13.24
C ASP A 31 6.23 5.76 -13.12
N THR A 32 5.40 5.23 -12.22
CA THR A 32 5.29 3.77 -11.97
C THR A 32 4.18 3.05 -12.73
N LYS A 33 3.46 3.73 -13.64
CA LYS A 33 2.27 3.18 -14.34
C LYS A 33 2.51 1.85 -15.08
N HIS A 34 3.76 1.56 -15.41
CA HIS A 34 4.17 0.37 -16.15
C HIS A 34 4.52 -0.82 -15.24
N LEU A 35 4.65 -0.59 -13.93
CA LEU A 35 5.10 -1.59 -12.97
C LEU A 35 3.97 -2.52 -12.51
N LEU A 36 2.74 -2.03 -12.43
CA LEU A 36 1.57 -2.82 -12.03
C LEU A 36 0.38 -2.43 -12.91
N GLY A 37 -0.27 -3.44 -13.49
CA GLY A 37 -1.39 -3.20 -14.38
C GLY A 37 -2.38 -4.36 -14.39
N MET A 38 -3.63 -4.01 -14.65
CA MET A 38 -4.71 -4.96 -14.91
C MET A 38 -5.47 -4.45 -16.13
N ARG A 39 -5.57 -5.28 -17.16
CA ARG A 39 -6.24 -4.92 -18.42
C ARG A 39 -7.31 -5.94 -18.75
N PRO A 40 -8.52 -5.51 -19.14
CA PRO A 40 -9.48 -6.45 -19.70
C PRO A 40 -8.90 -7.03 -20.99
N GLN A 41 -9.21 -8.29 -21.30
CA GLN A 41 -8.90 -8.80 -22.64
C GLN A 41 -9.77 -8.04 -23.66
N VAL A 42 -9.11 -7.41 -24.64
CA VAL A 42 -9.76 -6.44 -25.55
C VAL A 42 -10.53 -7.15 -26.66
N TYR A 43 -11.78 -6.69 -26.85
CA TYR A 43 -12.73 -6.77 -27.98
C TYR A 43 -12.61 -7.92 -29.01
N GLY A 44 -13.68 -8.72 -29.11
CA GLY A 44 -13.85 -9.80 -30.11
C GLY A 44 -14.07 -11.21 -29.53
N GLN A 45 -13.94 -11.36 -28.21
CA GLN A 45 -14.10 -12.62 -27.48
C GLN A 45 -15.13 -12.42 -26.35
N PRO A 46 -16.44 -12.42 -26.66
CA PRO A 46 -17.52 -12.05 -25.72
C PRO A 46 -17.69 -12.99 -24.51
N TYR A 47 -16.88 -14.05 -24.39
CA TYR A 47 -17.00 -15.08 -23.35
C TYR A 47 -15.81 -15.14 -22.38
N ARG A 48 -14.88 -14.18 -22.40
CA ARG A 48 -13.74 -14.19 -21.47
C ARG A 48 -13.91 -13.11 -20.39
N SER A 49 -14.36 -13.54 -19.21
CA SER A 49 -14.51 -12.72 -17.99
C SER A 49 -13.21 -12.59 -17.20
N CYS A 50 -12.06 -12.53 -17.88
CA CYS A 50 -10.74 -12.55 -17.24
C CYS A 50 -9.97 -11.27 -17.53
N TYR A 51 -9.23 -10.80 -16.53
CA TYR A 51 -8.25 -9.73 -16.69
C TYR A 51 -6.86 -10.33 -16.87
N THR A 52 -6.05 -9.68 -17.70
CA THR A 52 -4.61 -9.94 -17.74
C THR A 52 -3.94 -8.99 -16.75
N MET A 53 -3.24 -9.56 -15.76
CA MET A 53 -2.46 -8.80 -14.80
C MET A 53 -0.98 -8.81 -15.18
N THR A 54 -0.30 -7.68 -14.99
CA THR A 54 1.15 -7.54 -15.15
C THR A 54 1.75 -7.00 -13.87
N LEU A 55 2.75 -7.68 -13.34
CA LEU A 55 3.52 -7.27 -12.17
C LEU A 55 5.01 -7.27 -12.54
N HIS A 56 5.62 -6.09 -12.57
CA HIS A 56 7.05 -5.93 -12.78
C HIS A 56 7.81 -6.25 -11.50
N TRP A 57 8.98 -6.88 -11.63
CA TRP A 57 9.80 -7.31 -10.50
C TRP A 57 10.28 -6.15 -9.62
N ASP A 58 10.29 -4.92 -10.17
CA ASP A 58 10.79 -3.72 -9.52
C ASP A 58 9.75 -2.96 -8.67
N VAL A 59 8.50 -3.44 -8.61
CA VAL A 59 7.45 -2.84 -7.75
C VAL A 59 7.92 -2.63 -6.30
N PRO A 60 8.58 -3.59 -5.63
CA PRO A 60 9.00 -3.41 -4.25
C PRO A 60 10.05 -2.31 -4.07
N SER A 61 10.98 -2.14 -5.04
CA SER A 61 12.02 -1.11 -4.96
C SER A 61 11.39 0.28 -5.15
N ALA A 62 10.59 0.45 -6.20
CA ALA A 62 9.94 1.73 -6.50
C ALA A 62 9.03 2.20 -5.35
N LEU A 63 8.31 1.27 -4.72
CA LEU A 63 7.50 1.58 -3.53
C LEU A 63 8.39 1.93 -2.34
N GLY A 64 9.46 1.17 -2.08
CA GLY A 64 10.41 1.45 -1.00
C GLY A 64 11.05 2.83 -1.14
N GLU A 65 11.57 3.16 -2.31
CA GLU A 65 12.15 4.48 -2.61
C GLU A 65 11.15 5.62 -2.41
N TYR A 66 9.90 5.43 -2.86
CA TYR A 66 8.85 6.42 -2.64
C TYR A 66 8.55 6.67 -1.15
N MET A 67 8.57 5.61 -0.33
CA MET A 67 8.32 5.70 1.11
C MET A 67 9.54 6.24 1.89
N ASP A 68 10.76 5.91 1.46
CA ASP A 68 12.01 6.28 2.13
C ASP A 68 12.43 7.72 1.82
N SER A 69 12.37 8.15 0.56
CA SER A 69 12.95 9.43 0.10
C SER A 69 12.06 10.21 -0.87
N GLY A 70 10.95 9.65 -1.32
CA GLY A 70 9.92 10.36 -2.08
C GLY A 70 8.87 11.03 -1.19
N ASN A 71 7.77 11.47 -1.83
CA ASN A 71 6.64 12.09 -1.13
C ASN A 71 5.89 11.13 -0.18
N GLY A 72 6.27 9.84 -0.13
CA GLY A 72 5.71 8.87 0.80
C GLY A 72 6.16 9.13 2.24
N ALA A 73 7.37 9.64 2.47
CA ALA A 73 7.84 10.04 3.80
C ALA A 73 6.99 11.20 4.36
N GLU A 74 6.74 12.23 3.55
CA GLU A 74 5.86 13.34 3.95
C GLU A 74 4.41 12.89 4.19
N LEU A 75 3.91 11.93 3.41
CA LEU A 75 2.58 11.36 3.61
C LEU A 75 2.49 10.64 4.97
N LEU A 76 3.50 9.82 5.28
CA LEU A 76 3.60 9.15 6.58
C LEU A 76 3.68 10.17 7.71
N GLU A 77 4.49 11.22 7.58
CA GLU A 77 4.59 12.28 8.58
C GLU A 77 3.24 12.97 8.81
N LYS A 78 2.50 13.30 7.74
CA LYS A 78 1.16 13.91 7.84
C LYS A 78 0.12 13.00 8.48
N VAL A 79 0.18 11.69 8.20
CA VAL A 79 -0.76 10.69 8.73
C VAL A 79 -0.42 10.29 10.15
N LEU A 80 0.87 10.21 10.49
CA LEU A 80 1.35 9.91 11.83
C LEU A 80 1.21 11.15 12.74
N GLY A 81 1.34 12.35 12.20
CA GLY A 81 1.08 13.63 12.87
C GLY A 81 1.62 13.66 14.30
N ASP A 82 0.74 14.04 15.25
CA ASP A 82 1.04 14.16 16.69
C ASP A 82 1.40 12.83 17.38
N HIS A 83 1.20 11.66 16.75
CA HIS A 83 1.58 10.38 17.37
C HIS A 83 3.10 10.20 17.46
N ALA A 84 3.86 10.82 16.55
CA ALA A 84 5.33 10.86 16.63
C ALA A 84 5.81 11.66 17.86
N ILE A 85 5.00 12.60 18.36
CA ILE A 85 5.30 13.44 19.53
C ILE A 85 5.14 12.65 20.85
N GLN A 86 4.36 11.56 20.85
CA GLN A 86 4.04 10.77 22.04
C GLN A 86 4.94 9.53 22.23
N GLU A 87 6.02 9.40 21.46
CA GLU A 87 7.00 8.27 21.49
C GLU A 87 6.39 6.86 21.33
N GLN A 88 5.10 6.75 20.99
CA GLN A 88 4.43 5.49 20.67
C GLN A 88 4.06 5.48 19.19
N LEU A 89 4.91 4.82 18.39
CA LEU A 89 4.56 4.53 17.00
C LEU A 89 3.31 3.63 16.98
N PRO A 90 2.26 3.99 16.22
CA PRO A 90 1.09 3.15 16.10
C PRO A 90 1.44 1.84 15.39
N ALA A 91 0.68 0.78 15.69
CA ALA A 91 0.76 -0.45 14.91
C ALA A 91 0.43 -0.16 13.44
N LEU A 92 1.32 -0.55 12.53
CA LEU A 92 1.17 -0.30 11.10
C LEU A 92 0.53 -1.51 10.42
N ALA A 93 -0.66 -1.31 9.85
CA ALA A 93 -1.29 -2.29 8.97
C ALA A 93 -0.83 -2.07 7.53
N VAL A 94 0.05 -2.95 7.02
CA VAL A 94 0.54 -2.93 5.62
C VAL A 94 -0.10 -4.07 4.84
N HIS A 95 -0.66 -3.78 3.67
CA HIS A 95 -1.15 -4.82 2.76
C HIS A 95 0.02 -5.62 2.15
N PRO A 96 0.08 -6.95 2.35
CA PRO A 96 1.18 -7.76 1.83
C PRO A 96 0.96 -8.10 0.34
N GLY A 97 1.23 -7.14 -0.55
CA GLY A 97 1.17 -7.34 -2.01
C GLY A 97 2.26 -8.27 -2.58
N GLY A 98 3.08 -8.87 -1.71
CA GLY A 98 4.13 -9.84 -2.02
C GLY A 98 5.15 -9.94 -0.88
N PRO A 99 5.97 -11.01 -0.82
CA PRO A 99 6.92 -11.21 0.28
C PRO A 99 7.90 -10.04 0.46
N ALA A 100 8.33 -9.42 -0.64
CA ALA A 100 9.29 -8.31 -0.63
C ALA A 100 8.68 -6.96 -0.16
N ILE A 101 7.34 -6.81 -0.20
CA ILE A 101 6.69 -5.55 0.21
C ILE A 101 6.90 -5.29 1.70
N LEU A 102 6.73 -6.30 2.54
CA LEU A 102 6.87 -6.14 4.00
C LEU A 102 8.30 -5.79 4.40
N THR A 103 9.30 -6.37 3.71
CA THR A 103 10.72 -6.06 3.97
C THR A 103 11.08 -4.64 3.54
N ARG A 104 10.47 -4.12 2.48
CA ARG A 104 10.78 -2.78 1.94
C ARG A 104 9.98 -1.66 2.60
N CYS A 105 8.79 -1.94 3.11
CA CYS A 105 7.96 -0.95 3.82
C CYS A 105 8.15 -0.98 5.35
N SER A 106 9.16 -1.69 5.86
CA SER A 106 9.49 -1.68 7.29
C SER A 106 10.06 -0.32 7.67
N LEU A 107 9.33 0.44 8.49
CA LEU A 107 9.82 1.69 9.07
C LEU A 107 11.11 1.38 9.84
N ARG A 108 12.24 1.88 9.36
CA ARG A 108 13.49 1.82 10.11
C ARG A 108 13.34 2.73 11.31
N THR A 109 13.16 2.16 12.49
CA THR A 109 13.42 2.89 13.73
C THR A 109 14.91 3.21 13.73
N THR A 110 15.27 4.47 13.51
CA THR A 110 16.58 4.98 13.87
C THR A 110 16.65 4.99 15.40
N SER A 111 16.88 3.83 16.01
CA SER A 111 17.52 3.80 17.32
C SER A 111 18.98 4.19 17.08
N SER A 112 19.31 5.47 17.31
CA SER A 112 20.70 5.84 17.52
C SER A 112 21.24 5.07 18.74
N PRO A 113 22.49 4.59 18.71
CA PRO A 113 23.16 4.09 19.91
C PRO A 113 23.37 5.19 20.96
#